data_AF-A0AAQ0HGK4-F1
#
_entry.id   AF-A0AAQ0HGK4-F1
#
_cell.length_a   1.000
_cell.length_b   1.000
_cell.length_c   1.000
_cell.angle_alpha   90.00
_cell.angle_beta   90.00
_cell.angle_gamma   90.00
#
_symmetry.space_group_name_H-M   'P 1'
#
loop_
_entity.id
_entity.type
_entity.pdbx_description
1 polymer ?
#
loop_
_entity_poly.entity_id
_entity_poly.type
_entity_poly.pdbx_seq_one_letter_code
_entity_poly.pdbx_strand_id
1 'polypeptide(L)'
;MPSSTDWRSPGYDDRFRTLDRARMTFQFLRRNRRYRAEYARIRKHIGRGAPVADAAREEIARMARRWGLMFPGRSGPSGIGGAAALAS
;
A
#
# COMPACT_ATOMS: atom_id res chain seq x y z
N MET A 1 -19.51 12.15 -37.97
CA MET A 1 -18.40 11.35 -37.43
C MET A 1 -18.98 10.45 -36.35
N PRO A 2 -18.94 9.11 -36.44
CA PRO A 2 -19.47 8.27 -35.38
C PRO A 2 -18.59 8.43 -34.14
N SER A 3 -19.23 8.70 -33.00
CA SER A 3 -18.58 8.84 -31.69
C SER A 3 -17.82 7.56 -31.36
N SER A 4 -16.56 7.71 -30.93
CA SER A 4 -15.67 6.63 -30.51
C SER A 4 -16.45 5.58 -29.72
N THR A 5 -16.53 4.36 -30.25
CA THR A 5 -17.03 3.19 -29.53
C THR A 5 -16.26 3.11 -28.22
N ASP A 6 -16.95 3.35 -27.10
CA ASP A 6 -16.34 3.19 -25.79
C ASP A 6 -16.02 1.71 -25.64
N TRP A 7 -14.74 1.37 -25.69
CA TRP A 7 -14.23 0.01 -25.59
C TRP A 7 -14.38 -0.55 -24.17
N ARG A 8 -14.80 0.29 -23.22
CA ARG A 8 -15.02 -0.11 -21.83
C ARG A 8 -16.29 -0.94 -21.72
N SER A 9 -16.21 -2.01 -20.93
CA SER A 9 -17.40 -2.80 -20.61
C SER A 9 -18.43 -1.93 -19.86
N PRO A 10 -19.72 -2.02 -20.20
CA PRO A 10 -20.76 -1.30 -19.48
C PRO A 10 -20.71 -1.56 -17.97
N GLY A 11 -20.72 -0.49 -17.18
CA GLY A 11 -20.64 -0.55 -15.72
C GLY A 11 -19.24 -0.87 -15.16
N TYR A 12 -18.17 -0.67 -15.94
CA TYR A 12 -16.80 -0.75 -15.45
C TYR A 12 -16.55 0.24 -14.30
N ASP A 13 -16.93 1.51 -14.47
CA ASP A 13 -16.72 2.53 -13.44
C ASP A 13 -17.46 2.22 -12.14
N ASP A 14 -18.71 1.74 -12.20
CA ASP A 14 -19.46 1.35 -11.00
C ASP A 14 -18.87 0.12 -10.30
N ARG A 15 -18.37 -0.86 -11.06
CA ARG A 15 -17.76 -2.08 -10.50
C ARG A 15 -16.37 -1.84 -9.91
N PHE A 16 -15.62 -0.89 -10.46
CA PHE A 16 -14.23 -0.62 -10.08
C PHE A 16 -14.05 0.69 -9.31
N ARG A 17 -15.12 1.46 -9.04
CA ARG A 17 -15.08 2.68 -8.22
C ARG A 17 -14.49 2.47 -6.84
N THR A 18 -14.72 1.30 -6.27
CA THR A 18 -14.25 0.89 -4.93
C THR A 18 -12.93 0.12 -5.00
N LEU A 19 -12.38 -0.11 -6.20
CA LEU A 19 -11.15 -0.87 -6.34
C LEU A 19 -10.00 -0.02 -5.82
N ASP A 20 -9.53 -0.38 -4.62
CA ASP A 20 -8.36 0.25 -4.03
C ASP A 20 -7.16 0.00 -4.95
N ARG A 21 -6.78 1.06 -5.67
CA ARG A 21 -5.67 1.04 -6.62
C ARG A 21 -4.36 0.64 -5.94
N ALA A 22 -4.18 0.98 -4.66
CA ALA A 22 -3.02 0.57 -3.89
C ALA A 22 -3.02 -0.94 -3.64
N ARG A 23 -4.18 -1.52 -3.31
CA ARG A 23 -4.33 -2.97 -3.17
C ARG A 23 -4.08 -3.70 -4.49
N MET A 24 -4.48 -3.13 -5.63
CA MET A 24 -4.22 -3.72 -6.94
C MET A 24 -2.73 -3.66 -7.32
N THR A 25 -2.05 -2.53 -7.13
CA THR A 25 -0.61 -2.41 -7.41
C THR A 25 0.21 -3.34 -6.52
N PHE A 26 -0.17 -3.50 -5.24
CA PHE A 26 0.46 -4.42 -4.32
C PHE A 26 0.42 -5.89 -4.81
N GLN A 27 -0.62 -6.27 -5.57
CA GLN A 27 -0.75 -7.62 -6.09
C GLN A 27 0.26 -7.95 -7.20
N PHE A 28 0.72 -6.95 -7.96
CA PHE A 28 1.82 -7.11 -8.92
C PHE A 28 3.15 -7.28 -8.19
N LEU A 29 3.38 -6.45 -7.18
CA LEU A 29 4.58 -6.52 -6.36
C LEU A 29 4.71 -7.87 -5.64
N ARG A 30 3.60 -8.37 -5.07
CA ARG A 30 3.55 -9.66 -4.36
C ARG A 30 3.83 -10.87 -5.27
N ARG A 31 3.60 -10.75 -6.58
CA ARG A 31 3.91 -11.81 -7.57
C ARG A 31 5.36 -11.79 -8.04
N ASN A 32 6.09 -10.70 -7.82
CA ASN A 32 7.49 -10.59 -8.23
C ASN A 32 8.40 -11.47 -7.35
N ARG A 33 9.12 -12.43 -7.95
CA ARG A 33 10.00 -13.37 -7.24
C ARG A 33 11.14 -12.67 -6.51
N ARG A 34 11.72 -11.61 -7.08
CA ARG A 34 12.81 -10.84 -6.46
C ARG A 34 12.32 -10.09 -5.23
N TYR A 35 11.15 -9.45 -5.35
CA TYR A 35 10.49 -8.79 -4.22
C TYR A 35 10.20 -9.78 -3.09
N ARG A 36 9.63 -10.96 -3.41
CA ARG A 36 9.34 -11.99 -2.41
C ARG A 36 10.59 -12.46 -1.66
N ALA A 37 11.71 -12.64 -2.36
CA ALA A 37 12.97 -13.07 -1.75
C ALA A 37 13.53 -12.01 -0.79
N GLU A 38 13.58 -10.74 -1.22
CA GLU A 38 13.99 -9.63 -0.35
C GLU A 38 13.04 -9.45 0.84
N TYR A 39 11.73 -9.47 0.61
CA TYR A 39 10.74 -9.35 1.67
C TYR A 39 10.86 -10.46 2.70
N ALA A 40 11.06 -11.72 2.27
CA ALA A 40 11.24 -12.86 3.17
C ALA A 40 12.53 -12.75 4.01
N ARG A 41 13.61 -12.21 3.43
CA ARG A 41 14.86 -11.92 4.15
C ARG A 41 14.63 -10.87 5.24
N ILE A 42 14.02 -9.75 4.89
CA ILE A 42 13.80 -8.63 5.81
C ILE A 42 12.77 -8.97 6.90
N ARG A 43 11.71 -9.72 6.56
CA ARG A 43 10.66 -10.13 7.50
C ARG A 43 11.19 -10.92 8.70
N LYS A 44 12.31 -11.64 8.56
CA LYS A 44 12.98 -12.34 9.67
C LYS A 44 13.45 -11.38 10.77
N HIS A 45 13.77 -10.14 10.43
CA HIS A 45 14.19 -9.10 11.37
C HIS A 45 13.01 -8.42 12.09
N ILE A 46 11.83 -8.39 11.45
CA ILE A 46 10.63 -7.70 11.98
C ILE A 46 9.85 -8.61 12.95
N GLY A 47 9.86 -9.93 12.72
CA GLY A 47 8.99 -10.87 13.44
C GLY A 47 9.36 -11.17 14.91
N ARG A 48 10.45 -10.61 15.45
CA ARG A 48 10.91 -10.95 16.81
C ARG A 48 10.44 -10.02 17.92
N GLY A 49 9.65 -8.98 17.62
CA GLY A 49 9.23 -7.97 18.62
C GLY A 49 10.39 -7.18 19.24
N ALA A 50 11.63 -7.48 18.84
CA ALA A 50 12.83 -6.76 19.23
C ALA A 50 12.92 -5.44 18.48
N PRO A 51 13.53 -4.40 19.08
CA PRO A 51 13.90 -3.19 18.36
C PRO A 51 14.66 -3.57 17.09
N VAL A 52 14.14 -3.15 15.94
CA VAL A 52 14.82 -3.35 14.67
C VAL A 52 16.15 -2.61 14.74
N ALA A 53 17.26 -3.34 14.74
CA ALA A 53 18.61 -2.77 14.73
C ALA A 53 18.75 -1.78 13.57
N ASP A 54 19.59 -0.75 13.73
CA ASP A 54 19.70 0.32 12.72
C ASP A 54 20.10 -0.22 11.33
N ALA A 55 20.94 -1.25 11.28
CA ALA A 55 21.27 -1.96 10.03
C ALA A 55 20.03 -2.57 9.33
N ALA A 56 19.08 -3.11 10.09
CA ALA A 56 17.83 -3.64 9.54
C ALA A 56 16.86 -2.53 9.14
N ARG A 57 16.86 -1.38 9.82
CA ARG A 57 16.10 -0.19 9.39
C ARG A 57 16.63 0.34 8.06
N GLU A 58 17.94 0.42 7.91
CA GLU A 58 18.58 0.84 6.66
C GLU A 58 18.28 -0.14 5.51
N GLU A 59 18.33 -1.45 5.78
CA GLU A 59 17.97 -2.48 4.80
C GLU A 59 16.51 -2.36 4.35
N ILE A 60 15.58 -2.11 5.29
CA ILE A 60 14.16 -1.82 5.00
C ILE A 60 14.04 -0.55 4.14
N ALA A 61 14.71 0.54 4.51
CA ALA A 61 14.65 1.80 3.77
C ALA A 61 15.24 1.67 2.35
N ARG A 62 16.30 0.88 2.18
CA ARG A 62 16.89 0.57 0.87
C ARG A 62 15.94 -0.26 0.00
N MET A 63 15.30 -1.28 0.58
CA MET A 63 14.27 -2.07 -0.10
C MET A 63 13.09 -1.19 -0.52
N ALA A 64 12.62 -0.32 0.39
CA ALA A 64 11.50 0.57 0.12
C ALA A 64 11.77 1.48 -1.08
N ARG A 65 12.95 2.13 -1.11
CA ARG A 65 13.40 2.96 -2.24
C ARG A 65 13.47 2.16 -3.55
N ARG A 66 14.02 0.94 -3.51
CA ARG A 66 14.17 0.07 -4.69
C ARG A 66 12.84 -0.32 -5.32
N TRP A 67 11.81 -0.56 -4.50
CA TRP A 67 10.49 -1.01 -4.95
C TRP A 67 9.44 0.11 -5.03
N GLY A 68 9.83 1.37 -4.80
CA GLY A 68 8.91 2.51 -4.81
C GLY A 68 7.87 2.45 -3.68
N LEU A 69 8.19 1.78 -2.57
CA LEU A 69 7.31 1.70 -1.41
C LEU A 69 7.47 2.96 -0.58
N MET A 70 6.40 3.74 -0.47
CA MET A 70 6.27 4.75 0.57
C MET A 70 5.46 4.15 1.70
N PHE A 71 6.13 3.82 2.80
CA PHE A 71 5.43 3.59 4.05
C PHE A 71 5.19 4.98 4.66
N PRO A 72 3.93 5.40 4.90
CA PRO A 72 3.69 6.55 5.74
C PRO A 72 4.42 6.27 7.05
N GLY A 73 5.48 7.03 7.35
CA GLY A 73 6.13 6.98 8.65
C GLY A 73 5.03 7.21 9.66
N ARG A 74 4.74 6.20 10.49
CA ARG A 74 3.60 6.11 11.42
C ARG A 74 2.98 7.48 11.65
N SER A 75 1.92 7.80 10.91
CA SER A 75 1.07 8.90 11.32
C SER A 75 0.55 8.50 12.69
N GLY A 76 0.87 9.32 13.70
CA GLY A 76 0.19 9.28 15.00
C GLY A 76 -1.33 9.27 14.81
N PRO A 77 -2.09 8.96 15.88
CA PRO A 77 -3.48 8.57 15.77
C PRO A 77 -4.23 9.55 14.88
N SER A 78 -4.63 9.09 13.69
CA SER A 78 -5.58 9.79 12.85
C SER A 78 -6.89 9.72 13.59
N GLY A 79 -7.12 10.71 14.47
CA GLY A 79 -8.38 10.97 15.12
C GLY A 79 -9.40 11.37 14.05
N ILE A 80 -9.94 10.39 13.36
CA ILE A 80 -11.24 10.50 12.69
C ILE A 80 -12.26 10.05 13.74
N GLY A 81 -12.44 10.89 14.76
CA GLY A 81 -13.59 10.88 15.64
C GLY A 81 -14.54 11.95 15.11
N GLY A 82 -15.69 11.52 14.62
CA GLY A 82 -16.67 12.40 13.98
C GLY A 82 -17.04 13.58 14.87
N ALA A 83 -17.11 14.76 14.25
CA ALA A 83 -17.87 15.87 14.78
C ALA A 83 -19.34 15.43 14.92
N ALA A 84 -19.73 15.07 16.14
CA ALA A 84 -21.12 14.90 16.53
C ALA A 84 -21.50 16.04 17.48
N ALA A 85 -22.30 16.95 16.91
CA ALA A 85 -23.33 17.76 17.54
C ALA A 85 -22.95 18.67 18.73
N LEU A 86 -22.94 19.97 18.42
CA LEU A 86 -23.33 21.06 19.32
C LEU A 86 -24.78 20.85 19.78
N ALA A 87 -25.02 20.76 21.09
CA ALA A 87 -26.24 21.22 21.76
C ALA A 87 -26.12 21.08 23.29
N SER A 88 -26.02 22.21 23.99
CA SER A 88 -26.63 22.47 25.30
C SER A 88 -26.66 23.98 25.52
#